data_AF-A0A9P9IKW8-F1
#
_entry.id   AF-A0A9P9IKW8-F1
#
_cell.length_a   1.000
_cell.length_b   1.000
_cell.length_c   1.000
_cell.angle_alpha   90.00
_cell.angle_beta   90.00
_cell.angle_gamma   90.00
#
_symmetry.space_group_name_H-M   'P 1'
#
loop_
_entity.id
_entity.type
_entity.pdbx_description
1 polymer ?
#
loop_
_entity_poly.entity_id
_entity_poly.type
_entity_poly.pdbx_seq_one_letter_code
_entity_poly.pdbx_strand_id
1 'polypeptide(L)'
;MFSGKQPTSETKYKSMGNDEQLQSVKELGMTFSYLNNKNVWKAFCATYEAIYEHLGDFDTWYATNRNGDIDVSLQSEWNKYVRAVLDSLVRRSRASFDMMEGYKKAVDSTHKPFWDKWQTNLLNRASIKIDGTCPNLD
;
A
#
# COMPACT_ATOMS: atom_id res chain seq x y z
N MET A 1 4.87 -3.32 -4.79
CA MET A 1 4.01 -2.43 -4.01
C MET A 1 3.08 -1.70 -4.96
N PHE A 2 3.51 -0.78 -5.82
CA PHE A 2 2.59 -0.13 -6.78
C PHE A 2 2.65 -0.67 -8.22
N SER A 3 3.81 -1.18 -8.66
CA SER A 3 4.04 -1.66 -10.04
C SER A 3 4.73 -3.04 -10.09
N GLY A 4 4.41 -3.92 -9.14
CA GLY A 4 4.96 -5.29 -9.07
C GLY A 4 6.33 -5.44 -8.39
N LYS A 5 7.04 -4.35 -8.08
CA LYS A 5 8.29 -4.41 -7.28
C LYS A 5 8.04 -4.82 -5.83
N GLN A 6 8.64 -5.90 -5.35
CA GLN A 6 8.54 -6.32 -3.95
C GLN A 6 9.41 -5.39 -3.05
N PRO A 7 9.04 -5.15 -1.78
CA PRO A 7 9.90 -4.43 -0.81
C PRO A 7 11.30 -5.03 -0.73
N THR A 8 11.39 -6.35 -0.89
CA THR A 8 12.65 -7.09 -0.88
C THR A 8 12.48 -8.31 -1.77
N SER A 9 13.50 -8.64 -2.57
CA SER A 9 13.50 -9.91 -3.32
C SER A 9 13.68 -11.07 -2.35
N GLU A 10 13.01 -12.19 -2.60
CA GLU A 10 13.12 -13.41 -1.79
C GLU A 10 14.57 -13.86 -1.57
N THR A 11 15.37 -13.94 -2.64
CA THR A 11 16.78 -14.37 -2.58
C THR A 11 17.59 -13.49 -1.64
N LYS A 12 17.43 -12.17 -1.75
CA LYS A 12 18.07 -11.22 -0.83
C LYS A 12 17.62 -11.49 0.60
N TYR A 13 16.31 -11.59 0.85
CA TYR A 13 15.77 -11.81 2.19
C TYR A 13 16.30 -13.08 2.87
N LYS A 14 16.45 -14.17 2.12
CA LYS A 14 17.03 -15.44 2.61
C LYS A 14 18.50 -15.31 3.04
N SER A 15 19.25 -14.45 2.35
CA SER A 15 20.67 -14.20 2.67
C SER A 15 20.89 -13.26 3.85
N MET A 16 19.88 -12.48 4.25
CA MET A 16 19.96 -11.49 5.32
C MET A 16 20.24 -12.12 6.69
N GLY A 17 20.95 -11.42 7.57
CA GLY A 17 21.06 -11.79 8.98
C GLY A 17 19.71 -11.67 9.73
N ASN A 18 19.62 -12.21 10.94
CA ASN A 18 18.40 -12.16 11.75
C ASN A 18 17.88 -10.72 11.97
N ASP A 19 18.77 -9.82 12.37
CA ASP A 19 18.40 -8.41 12.63
C ASP A 19 17.98 -7.69 11.35
N GLU A 20 18.63 -8.01 10.23
CA GLU A 20 18.31 -7.44 8.92
C GLU A 20 16.95 -7.94 8.40
N GLN A 21 16.62 -9.21 8.65
CA GLN A 21 15.29 -9.76 8.38
C GLN A 21 14.20 -9.07 9.21
N LEU A 22 14.46 -8.84 10.52
CA LEU A 22 13.52 -8.12 11.39
C LEU A 22 13.37 -6.66 10.97
N GLN A 23 14.47 -5.99 10.61
CA GLN A 23 14.45 -4.61 10.13
C GLN A 23 13.63 -4.47 8.86
N SER A 24 13.75 -5.42 7.92
CA SER A 24 12.95 -5.42 6.68
C SER A 24 11.45 -5.51 6.95
N VAL A 25 11.03 -6.35 7.91
CA VAL A 25 9.62 -6.46 8.32
C VAL A 25 9.14 -5.19 9.02
N LYS A 26 10.00 -4.58 9.83
CA LYS A 26 9.71 -3.30 10.51
C LYS A 26 9.52 -2.16 9.51
N GLU A 27 10.36 -2.06 8.49
CA GLU A 27 10.24 -1.04 7.43
C GLU A 27 8.95 -1.18 6.63
N LEU A 28 8.54 -2.42 6.35
CA LEU A 28 7.23 -2.69 5.76
C LEU A 28 6.10 -2.15 6.64
N GLY A 29 6.12 -2.43 7.94
CA GLY A 29 5.12 -1.91 8.89
C GLY A 29 5.14 -0.38 8.98
N MET A 30 6.33 0.22 9.07
CA MET A 30 6.52 1.68 9.11
C MET A 30 5.94 2.37 7.87
N THR A 31 6.01 1.73 6.71
CA THR A 31 5.40 2.26 5.48
C THR A 31 3.89 2.46 5.66
N PHE A 32 3.18 1.48 6.23
CA PHE A 32 1.74 1.61 6.48
C PHE A 32 1.44 2.55 7.66
N SER A 33 2.31 2.65 8.66
CA SER A 33 2.20 3.68 9.69
C SER A 33 2.32 5.09 9.11
N TYR A 34 3.21 5.29 8.14
CA TYR A 34 3.38 6.56 7.44
C TYR A 34 2.18 6.88 6.54
N LEU A 35 1.73 5.91 5.73
CA LEU A 35 0.59 6.11 4.83
C LEU A 35 -0.71 6.42 5.59
N ASN A 36 -0.91 5.83 6.78
CA ASN A 36 -2.06 6.11 7.64
C ASN A 36 -1.83 7.31 8.58
N ASN A 37 -0.69 8.00 8.50
CA ASN A 37 -0.51 9.23 9.26
C ASN A 37 -1.54 10.27 8.79
N LYS A 38 -2.27 10.88 9.74
CA LYS A 38 -3.37 11.81 9.42
C LYS A 38 -2.97 12.93 8.47
N ASN A 39 -1.77 13.50 8.62
CA ASN A 39 -1.32 14.61 7.78
C ASN A 39 -0.95 14.13 6.37
N VAL A 40 -0.28 12.98 6.28
CA VAL A 40 0.07 12.34 5.00
C VAL A 40 -1.20 11.96 4.24
N TRP A 41 -2.13 11.30 4.92
CA TRP A 41 -3.41 10.90 4.33
C TRP A 41 -4.24 12.11 3.89
N LYS A 42 -4.29 13.17 4.70
CA LYS A 42 -4.97 14.42 4.34
C LYS A 42 -4.37 15.05 3.08
N ALA A 43 -3.04 15.06 2.95
CA ALA A 43 -2.36 15.58 1.76
C ALA A 43 -2.66 14.72 0.52
N PHE A 44 -2.65 13.40 0.67
CA PHE A 44 -3.06 12.46 -0.37
C PHE A 44 -4.50 12.73 -0.81
N CYS A 45 -5.46 12.82 0.12
CA CYS A 45 -6.86 13.12 -0.22
C CYS A 45 -6.98 14.47 -0.95
N ALA A 46 -6.31 15.52 -0.48
CA ALA A 46 -6.37 16.83 -1.15
C ALA A 46 -5.91 16.76 -2.62
N THR A 47 -4.86 15.98 -2.91
CA THR A 47 -4.40 15.76 -4.29
C THR A 47 -5.38 14.91 -5.09
N TYR A 48 -5.90 13.84 -4.48
CA TYR A 48 -6.89 12.97 -5.11
C TYR A 48 -8.15 13.74 -5.52
N GLU A 49 -8.71 14.54 -4.61
CA GLU A 49 -9.92 15.33 -4.82
C GLU A 49 -9.72 16.41 -5.88
N ALA A 50 -8.59 17.13 -5.86
CA ALA A 50 -8.30 18.13 -6.89
C ALA A 50 -8.21 17.53 -8.30
N ILE A 51 -7.60 16.34 -8.43
CA ILE A 51 -7.55 15.63 -9.72
C ILE A 51 -8.96 15.15 -10.11
N TYR A 52 -9.72 14.61 -9.16
CA TYR A 52 -11.09 14.16 -9.39
C TYR A 52 -11.99 15.29 -9.91
N GLU A 53 -11.91 16.49 -9.32
CA GLU A 53 -12.64 17.68 -9.76
C GLU A 53 -12.24 18.09 -11.20
N HIS A 54 -10.94 18.22 -11.48
CA HIS A 54 -10.46 18.61 -12.81
C HIS A 54 -10.81 17.61 -13.92
N LEU A 55 -10.88 16.32 -13.60
CA LEU A 55 -11.33 15.31 -14.57
C LEU A 55 -12.83 15.45 -14.85
N GLY A 56 -13.64 15.85 -13.86
CA GLY A 56 -15.06 16.14 -14.07
C GLY A 56 -15.31 17.39 -14.91
N ASP A 57 -14.51 18.44 -14.69
CA ASP A 57 -14.52 19.64 -15.53
C ASP A 57 -14.18 19.30 -16.98
N PHE A 58 -13.16 18.44 -17.18
CA PHE A 58 -12.76 17.97 -18.50
C PHE A 58 -13.86 17.13 -19.18
N ASP A 59 -14.44 16.16 -18.47
CA ASP A 59 -15.55 15.35 -18.99
C ASP A 59 -16.71 16.26 -19.42
N THR A 60 -17.10 17.24 -18.60
CA THR A 60 -18.18 18.20 -18.92
C THR A 60 -17.84 19.04 -20.16
N TRP A 61 -16.63 19.57 -20.23
CA TRP A 61 -16.16 20.34 -21.37
C TRP A 61 -16.15 19.51 -22.65
N TYR A 62 -15.68 18.26 -22.58
CA TYR A 62 -15.58 17.37 -23.74
C TYR A 62 -16.96 17.04 -24.31
N ALA A 63 -17.91 16.64 -23.47
CA ALA A 63 -19.29 16.37 -23.88
C ALA A 63 -19.92 17.58 -24.59
N THR A 64 -19.69 18.78 -24.06
CA THR A 64 -20.28 20.03 -24.58
C THR A 64 -19.63 20.47 -25.91
N ASN A 65 -18.30 20.36 -26.04
CA ASN A 65 -17.57 20.99 -27.14
C ASN A 65 -17.22 20.04 -28.28
N ARG A 66 -17.26 18.73 -28.06
CA ARG A 66 -16.87 17.74 -29.07
C ARG A 66 -18.04 16.99 -29.68
N ASN A 67 -19.28 17.25 -29.23
CA ASN A 67 -20.47 16.53 -29.70
C ASN A 67 -20.30 15.00 -29.66
N GLY A 68 -19.42 14.54 -28.76
CA GLY A 68 -18.97 13.17 -28.67
C GLY A 68 -19.58 12.56 -27.44
N ASP A 69 -20.34 11.48 -27.63
CA ASP A 69 -20.78 10.62 -26.54
C ASP A 69 -19.56 10.22 -25.71
N ILE A 70 -19.59 10.55 -24.42
CA ILE A 70 -18.59 10.08 -23.47
C ILE A 70 -18.92 8.62 -23.18
N ASP A 71 -18.19 7.73 -23.84
CA ASP A 71 -18.26 6.29 -23.57
C ASP A 71 -17.68 5.96 -22.17
N VAL A 72 -16.71 6.77 -21.70
CA VAL A 72 -16.02 6.58 -20.41
C VAL A 72 -15.72 7.92 -19.74
N SER A 73 -16.27 8.14 -18.54
CA SER A 73 -15.93 9.31 -17.70
C SER A 73 -14.56 9.13 -17.05
N LEU A 74 -13.63 10.05 -17.31
CA LEU A 74 -12.32 10.04 -16.67
C LEU A 74 -12.42 10.25 -15.15
N GLN A 75 -13.37 11.07 -14.71
CA GLN A 75 -13.63 11.27 -13.28
C GLN A 75 -13.99 9.95 -12.57
N SER A 76 -14.88 9.15 -13.19
CA SER A 76 -15.25 7.83 -12.67
C SER A 76 -14.09 6.84 -12.69
N GLU A 77 -13.32 6.80 -13.79
CA GLU A 77 -12.18 5.89 -13.91
C GLU A 77 -11.03 6.23 -12.95
N TRP A 78 -10.87 7.50 -12.59
CA TRP A 78 -9.88 7.92 -11.61
C TRP A 78 -10.09 7.29 -10.24
N ASN A 79 -11.32 7.28 -9.73
CA ASN A 79 -11.66 6.57 -8.50
C ASN A 79 -11.26 5.08 -8.59
N LYS A 80 -11.73 4.39 -9.64
CA LYS A 80 -11.49 2.95 -9.83
C LYS A 80 -10.00 2.64 -9.90
N TYR A 81 -9.24 3.45 -10.63
CA TYR A 81 -7.79 3.32 -10.75
C TYR A 81 -7.11 3.47 -9.40
N VAL A 82 -7.39 4.55 -8.66
CA VAL A 82 -6.76 4.82 -7.36
C VAL A 82 -7.08 3.72 -6.35
N ARG A 83 -8.33 3.24 -6.32
CA ARG A 83 -8.72 2.08 -5.50
C ARG A 83 -7.95 0.83 -5.85
N ALA A 84 -7.90 0.47 -7.12
CA ALA A 84 -7.15 -0.69 -7.58
C ALA A 84 -5.66 -0.60 -7.18
N VAL A 85 -5.06 0.59 -7.26
CA VAL A 85 -3.68 0.84 -6.86
C VAL A 85 -3.49 0.62 -5.35
N LEU A 86 -4.32 1.24 -4.51
CA LEU A 86 -4.25 1.11 -3.04
C LEU A 86 -4.50 -0.33 -2.58
N ASP A 87 -5.50 -1.01 -3.15
CA ASP A 87 -5.79 -2.41 -2.83
C ASP A 87 -4.65 -3.33 -3.25
N SER A 88 -4.07 -3.08 -4.43
CA SER A 88 -2.93 -3.85 -4.91
C SER A 88 -1.70 -3.66 -4.02
N LEU A 89 -1.49 -2.45 -3.47
CA LEU A 89 -0.43 -2.15 -2.52
C LEU A 89 -0.59 -3.00 -1.26
N VAL A 90 -1.78 -2.98 -0.64
CA VAL A 90 -2.08 -3.73 0.59
C VAL A 90 -1.90 -5.23 0.33
N ARG A 91 -2.52 -5.75 -0.73
CA ARG A 91 -2.47 -7.18 -1.07
C ARG A 91 -1.04 -7.66 -1.28
N ARG A 92 -0.24 -6.93 -2.06
CA ARG A 92 1.16 -7.30 -2.35
C ARG A 92 2.04 -7.18 -1.11
N SER A 93 1.77 -6.20 -0.24
CA SER A 93 2.51 -6.02 1.01
C SER A 93 2.23 -7.15 2.00
N ARG A 94 0.98 -7.60 2.11
CA ARG A 94 0.63 -8.79 2.90
C ARG A 94 1.31 -10.05 2.35
N ALA A 95 1.29 -10.25 1.03
CA ALA A 95 2.01 -11.36 0.41
C ALA A 95 3.54 -11.29 0.66
N SER A 96 4.12 -10.08 0.68
CA SER A 96 5.53 -9.89 1.04
C SER A 96 5.79 -10.27 2.49
N PHE A 97 4.92 -9.84 3.40
CA PHE A 97 5.00 -10.20 4.82
C PHE A 97 4.93 -11.72 5.00
N ASP A 98 3.99 -12.39 4.34
CA ASP A 98 3.83 -13.85 4.41
C ASP A 98 5.08 -14.58 3.89
N MET A 99 5.68 -14.07 2.81
CA MET A 99 6.95 -14.57 2.28
C MET A 99 8.09 -14.38 3.30
N MET A 100 8.20 -13.19 3.92
CA MET A 100 9.21 -12.92 4.95
C MET A 100 9.04 -13.84 6.16
N GLU A 101 7.80 -14.07 6.56
CA GLU A 101 7.44 -14.96 7.68
C GLU A 101 7.78 -16.42 7.39
N GLY A 102 7.56 -16.89 6.15
CA GLY A 102 7.92 -18.23 5.72
C GLY A 102 9.44 -18.47 5.61
N TYR A 103 10.23 -17.43 5.34
CA TYR A 103 11.69 -17.51 5.18
C TYR A 103 12.50 -16.89 6.32
N LYS A 104 11.84 -16.54 7.44
CA LYS A 104 12.53 -16.10 8.64
C LYS A 104 13.52 -17.19 9.08
N LYS A 105 14.75 -16.79 9.40
CA LYS A 105 15.79 -17.74 9.80
C LYS A 105 15.35 -18.50 11.06
N ALA A 106 15.59 -19.81 11.04
CA ALA A 106 15.52 -20.61 12.25
C ALA A 106 16.64 -20.13 13.18
N VAL A 107 16.25 -19.70 14.38
CA VAL A 107 17.19 -19.40 15.45
C VAL A 107 16.95 -20.39 16.57
N ASP A 108 18.01 -20.78 17.26
CA ASP A 108 17.90 -21.68 18.41
C ASP A 108 17.02 -21.07 19.52
N SER A 109 16.64 -21.89 20.49
CA SER A 109 15.83 -21.46 21.64
C SER A 109 16.50 -20.41 22.53
N THR A 110 17.79 -20.13 22.34
CA THR A 110 18.51 -19.07 23.08
C THR A 110 18.30 -17.68 22.49
N HIS A 111 17.82 -17.58 21.24
CA HIS A 111 17.46 -16.32 20.58
C HIS A 111 16.01 -15.91 20.83
N LYS A 112 15.58 -15.94 22.10
CA LYS A 112 14.23 -15.53 22.52
C LYS A 112 13.80 -14.14 21.97
N PRO A 113 14.66 -13.10 21.96
CA PRO A 113 14.26 -11.78 21.46
C PRO A 113 13.81 -11.80 20.00
N PHE A 114 14.42 -12.62 19.14
CA PHE A 114 14.05 -12.69 17.72
C PHE A 114 12.64 -13.27 17.56
N TRP A 115 12.33 -14.34 18.28
CA TRP A 115 10.99 -14.96 18.27
C TRP A 115 9.91 -14.03 18.83
N ASP A 116 10.17 -13.35 19.95
CA ASP A 116 9.23 -12.39 20.54
C ASP A 116 8.87 -11.26 19.55
N LYS A 117 9.85 -10.77 18.78
CA LYS A 117 9.64 -9.76 17.74
C LYS A 117 8.82 -10.31 16.58
N TRP A 118 9.05 -11.54 16.15
CA TRP A 118 8.23 -12.17 15.11
C TRP A 118 6.79 -12.41 15.54
N GLN A 119 6.57 -12.82 16.79
CA GLN A 119 5.21 -12.96 17.33
C GLN A 119 4.48 -11.61 17.35
N THR A 120 5.17 -10.54 17.72
CA THR A 120 4.63 -9.18 17.64
C THR A 120 4.31 -8.78 16.19
N ASN A 121 5.21 -9.07 15.24
CA ASN A 121 5.01 -8.78 13.83
C ASN A 121 3.81 -9.52 13.23
N LEU A 122 3.58 -10.77 13.64
CA LEU A 122 2.41 -11.56 13.23
C LEU A 122 1.09 -10.89 13.63
N LEU A 123 1.02 -10.35 14.85
CA LEU A 123 -0.12 -9.56 15.31
C LEU A 123 -0.28 -8.27 14.49
N ASN A 124 0.85 -7.61 14.17
CA ASN A 124 0.87 -6.38 13.39
C ASN A 124 0.59 -6.58 11.90
N ARG A 125 0.53 -7.82 11.40
CA ARG A 125 0.16 -8.10 10.00
C ARG A 125 -1.18 -7.47 9.63
N ALA A 126 -2.13 -7.43 10.56
CA ALA A 126 -3.43 -6.79 10.35
C ALA A 126 -3.34 -5.28 10.12
N SER A 127 -2.26 -4.64 10.59
CA SER A 127 -1.97 -3.21 10.39
C SER A 127 -1.42 -2.89 8.99
N ILE A 128 -1.12 -3.90 8.17
CA ILE A 128 -0.85 -3.74 6.74
C ILE A 128 -2.20 -3.52 6.04
N LYS A 129 -2.70 -2.29 6.12
CA LYS A 129 -3.97 -1.83 5.56
C LYS A 129 -3.94 -0.31 5.40
N ILE A 130 -4.84 0.21 4.58
CA ILE A 130 -5.11 1.64 4.46
C ILE A 130 -6.47 1.88 5.12
N ASP A 131 -6.48 2.70 6.17
CA ASP A 131 -7.68 2.99 6.97
C ASP A 131 -8.31 4.35 6.63
N GLY A 132 -7.59 5.16 5.87
CA GLY A 132 -8.04 6.50 5.54
C GLY A 132 -9.14 6.51 4.47
N THR A 133 -10.03 7.49 4.61
CA THR A 133 -11.18 7.78 3.74
C THR A 133 -10.99 9.12 3.03
N CYS A 134 -11.56 9.29 1.85
CA CYS A 134 -11.64 10.57 1.12
C CYS A 134 -13.03 10.73 0.49
N PRO A 135 -13.61 11.94 0.44
CA PRO A 135 -14.98 12.18 -0.02
C PRO A 135 -15.42 11.45 -1.30
N ASN A 136 -14.58 11.45 -2.35
CA ASN A 136 -14.91 10.82 -3.63
C ASN A 136 -14.17 9.50 -3.87
N LEU A 137 -13.41 9.00 -2.89
CA LEU A 137 -12.65 7.76 -3.03
C LEU A 137 -13.41 6.54 -2.50
N ASP A 138 -14.27 6.69 -1.49
CA ASP A 138 -14.99 5.62 -0.75
C ASP A 138 -16.27 5.09 -1.40
#